data_AF-A0AAU7JVI1-F1
#
_entry.id   AF-A0AAU7JVI1-F1
#
_cell.length_a   1.000
_cell.length_b   1.000
_cell.length_c   1.000
_cell.angle_alpha   90.00
_cell.angle_beta   90.00
_cell.angle_gamma   90.00
#
_symmetry.space_group_name_H-M   'P 1'
#
loop_
_entity.id
_entity.type
_entity.pdbx_description
1 polymer ?
#
loop_
_entity_poly.entity_id
_entity_poly.type
_entity_poly.pdbx_seq_one_letter_code
_entity_poly.pdbx_strand_id
1 'polypeptide(L)'
;MIALRRLAPALVLVLASSLAACTGGEASDDGTALLTNKTGKDGLHVYVLDGTGGPWMDAPLDPYFRFDTQDPERKRQCLVAGDGSFEVRDSTGKVLVEHDFADRQVCEHETLDVTADGKLVWRSG
;
A
#
# COMPACT_ATOMS: atom_id res chain seq x y z
N MET A 1 -50.41 24.20 41.85
CA MET A 1 -50.15 22.77 42.16
C MET A 1 -49.02 22.28 41.28
N ILE A 2 -48.04 21.65 41.91
CA ILE A 2 -46.74 21.23 41.36
C ILE A 2 -46.91 19.87 40.68
N ALA A 3 -46.28 19.68 39.51
CA ALA A 3 -45.90 18.36 39.03
C ALA A 3 -44.50 18.44 38.39
N LEU A 4 -43.52 18.02 39.18
CA LEU A 4 -42.14 17.75 38.78
C LEU A 4 -42.11 16.76 37.60
N ARG A 5 -41.37 17.08 36.55
CA ARG A 5 -40.66 16.05 35.76
C ARG A 5 -39.20 16.40 35.67
N ARG A 6 -38.41 15.65 36.43
CA ARG A 6 -36.95 15.56 36.34
C ARG A 6 -36.59 14.92 35.00
N LEU A 7 -35.78 15.61 34.20
CA LEU A 7 -34.94 15.00 33.17
C LEU A 7 -33.61 15.74 33.15
N ALA A 8 -32.64 15.20 33.87
CA ALA A 8 -31.23 15.25 33.51
C ALA A 8 -30.82 13.79 33.24
N PRO A 9 -29.77 13.46 32.47
CA PRO A 9 -28.75 14.33 31.87
C PRO A 9 -28.56 14.08 30.35
N ALA A 10 -28.10 15.08 29.60
CA ALA A 10 -27.45 14.81 28.31
C ALA A 10 -25.96 15.04 28.50
N LEU A 11 -25.26 13.98 28.92
CA LEU A 11 -23.81 13.90 28.85
C LEU A 11 -23.43 14.04 27.37
N VAL A 12 -22.93 15.20 26.96
CA VAL A 12 -22.27 15.35 25.66
C VAL A 12 -20.90 14.72 25.81
N LEU A 13 -20.79 13.44 25.46
CA LEU A 13 -19.51 12.80 25.19
C LEU A 13 -18.94 13.46 23.94
N VAL A 14 -18.02 14.40 24.13
CA VAL A 14 -17.09 14.78 23.07
C VAL A 14 -16.15 13.59 22.90
N LEU A 15 -16.52 12.65 22.02
CA LEU A 15 -15.53 11.73 21.44
C LEU A 15 -14.60 12.59 20.59
N ALA A 16 -13.56 13.10 21.22
CA ALA A 16 -12.33 13.47 20.54
C ALA A 16 -11.79 12.16 19.94
N SER A 17 -12.29 11.82 18.76
CA SER A 17 -11.70 10.83 17.87
C SER A 17 -10.45 11.49 17.30
N SER A 18 -9.44 11.62 18.15
CA SER A 18 -8.06 11.59 17.72
C SER A 18 -7.87 10.22 17.07
N LEU A 19 -8.23 10.14 15.78
CA LEU A 19 -7.59 9.26 14.81
C LEU A 19 -6.12 9.67 14.84
N ALA A 20 -5.43 9.24 15.90
CA ALA A 20 -4.00 9.24 15.95
C ALA A 20 -3.59 8.43 14.74
N ALA A 21 -3.03 9.14 13.77
CA ALA A 21 -2.40 8.58 12.60
C ALA A 21 -1.68 7.30 13.04
N CYS A 22 -1.98 6.18 12.40
CA CYS A 22 -1.05 5.08 12.35
C CYS A 22 0.18 5.62 11.61
N THR A 23 1.03 6.34 12.34
CA THR A 23 2.42 6.56 11.95
C THR A 23 2.96 5.16 11.74
N GLY A 24 3.36 4.87 10.49
CA GLY A 24 3.79 3.56 10.04
C GLY A 24 4.55 2.84 11.13
N GLY A 25 3.90 1.81 11.68
CA GLY A 25 4.48 0.93 12.68
C GLY A 25 5.75 0.34 12.10
N GLU A 26 6.76 0.36 12.94
CA GLU A 26 8.11 -0.18 12.82
C GLU A 26 8.24 -1.29 11.77
N ALA A 27 9.26 -1.17 10.91
CA ALA A 27 9.62 -2.18 9.94
C ALA A 27 9.84 -3.53 10.63
N SER A 28 8.84 -4.40 10.57
CA SER A 28 9.11 -5.82 10.47
C SER A 28 9.48 -6.05 9.00
N ASP A 29 10.79 -6.03 8.72
CA ASP A 29 11.35 -6.27 7.38
C ASP A 29 11.02 -7.70 6.88
N ASP A 30 10.73 -8.63 7.80
CA ASP A 30 10.31 -9.99 7.49
C ASP A 30 9.02 -10.01 6.65
N GLY A 31 9.16 -10.34 5.38
CA GLY A 31 8.09 -10.62 4.44
C GLY A 31 7.71 -9.50 3.49
N THR A 32 8.46 -8.40 3.45
CA THR A 32 8.06 -7.24 2.64
C THR A 32 9.14 -6.79 1.65
N ALA A 33 8.67 -6.26 0.52
CA ALA A 33 9.49 -5.50 -0.44
C ALA A 33 8.94 -4.08 -0.57
N LEU A 34 9.79 -3.11 -0.88
CA LEU A 34 9.41 -1.70 -0.97
C LEU A 34 9.38 -1.22 -2.42
N LEU A 35 8.31 -0.56 -2.84
CA LEU A 35 8.28 0.28 -4.03
C LEU A 35 8.30 1.74 -3.59
N THR A 36 9.28 2.52 -4.04
CA THR A 36 9.50 3.90 -3.58
C THR A 36 9.24 4.88 -4.71
N ASN A 37 8.55 5.97 -4.39
CA ASN A 37 8.36 7.07 -5.33
C ASN A 37 9.64 7.93 -5.45
N LYS A 38 10.36 7.82 -6.56
CA LYS A 38 11.47 8.73 -6.95
C LYS A 38 11.12 9.55 -8.18
N THR A 39 9.83 9.68 -8.50
CA THR A 39 9.37 10.38 -9.70
C THR A 39 9.29 11.89 -9.51
N GLY A 40 9.15 12.35 -8.26
CA GLY A 40 8.82 13.73 -7.93
C GLY A 40 7.36 14.11 -8.24
N LYS A 41 6.51 13.13 -8.58
CA LYS A 41 5.07 13.30 -8.79
C LYS A 41 4.29 12.81 -7.58
N ASP A 42 3.23 13.53 -7.23
CA ASP A 42 2.30 13.15 -6.17
C ASP A 42 1.10 12.38 -6.73
N GLY A 43 0.34 11.73 -5.85
CA GLY A 43 -0.91 11.06 -6.22
C GLY A 43 -0.73 9.83 -7.10
N LEU A 44 0.43 9.17 -7.01
CA LEU A 44 0.66 7.89 -7.69
C LEU A 44 -0.01 6.75 -6.91
N HIS A 45 -0.64 5.83 -7.62
CA HIS A 45 -1.27 4.64 -7.08
C HIS A 45 -0.63 3.38 -7.68
N VAL A 46 -0.48 2.36 -6.83
CA VAL A 46 -0.03 1.03 -7.21
C VAL A 46 -1.24 0.13 -7.33
N TYR A 47 -1.38 -0.51 -8.48
CA TYR A 47 -2.38 -1.53 -8.76
C TYR A 47 -1.67 -2.86 -8.85
N VAL A 48 -1.96 -3.79 -7.94
CA VAL A 48 -1.47 -5.17 -8.05
C VAL A 48 -2.58 -6.01 -8.67
N LEU A 49 -2.22 -6.69 -9.75
CA LEU A 49 -3.12 -7.48 -10.59
C LEU A 49 -2.81 -8.96 -10.38
N ASP A 50 -3.84 -9.80 -10.36
CA ASP A 50 -3.69 -11.25 -10.28
C ASP A 50 -3.30 -11.84 -11.65
N GLY A 51 -3.04 -13.14 -11.72
CA GLY A 51 -2.71 -13.83 -12.97
C GLY A 51 -3.79 -13.79 -14.05
N THR A 52 -4.97 -13.23 -13.78
CA THR A 52 -6.05 -12.98 -14.75
C THR A 52 -6.20 -11.50 -15.14
N GLY A 53 -5.37 -10.62 -14.56
CA GLY A 53 -5.41 -9.17 -14.75
C GLY A 53 -6.43 -8.45 -13.85
N GLY A 54 -7.06 -9.14 -12.90
CA GLY A 54 -7.98 -8.55 -11.94
C GLY A 54 -7.24 -7.79 -10.85
N PRO A 55 -7.62 -6.53 -10.51
CA PRO A 55 -6.99 -5.82 -9.42
C PRO A 55 -7.40 -6.44 -8.09
N TRP A 56 -6.41 -6.86 -7.30
CA TRP A 56 -6.65 -7.34 -5.94
C TRP A 56 -6.04 -6.41 -4.87
N MET A 57 -5.23 -5.43 -5.28
CA MET A 57 -4.78 -4.33 -4.42
C MET A 57 -4.72 -3.01 -5.21
N ASP A 58 -5.19 -1.94 -4.58
CA ASP A 58 -5.05 -0.54 -5.03
C ASP A 58 -4.69 0.30 -3.80
N ALA A 59 -3.49 0.91 -3.81
CA ALA A 59 -3.08 1.80 -2.74
C ALA A 59 -2.15 2.92 -3.23
N PRO A 60 -2.06 4.05 -2.50
CA PRO A 60 -1.09 5.09 -2.78
C PRO A 60 0.36 4.58 -2.70
N LEU A 61 1.23 5.14 -3.54
CA LEU A 61 2.68 4.90 -3.52
C LEU A 61 3.44 5.84 -2.54
N ASP A 62 2.77 6.78 -1.88
CA ASP A 62 3.44 7.90 -1.18
C ASP A 62 3.81 7.63 0.29
N PRO A 63 5.09 7.72 0.70
CA PRO A 63 6.31 7.83 -0.12
C PRO A 63 6.82 6.47 -0.63
N TYR A 64 6.27 5.39 -0.09
CA TYR A 64 6.51 4.03 -0.53
C TYR A 64 5.22 3.19 -0.43
N PHE A 65 5.18 2.11 -1.20
CA PHE A 65 4.21 1.04 -1.13
C PHE A 65 4.93 -0.24 -0.68
N ARG A 66 4.28 -1.05 0.16
CA ARG A 66 4.84 -2.33 0.63
C ARG A 66 4.15 -3.48 -0.09
N PHE A 67 4.93 -4.29 -0.79
CA PHE A 67 4.47 -5.61 -1.21
C PHE A 67 4.53 -6.55 -0.01
N ASP A 68 3.44 -7.28 0.24
CA ASP A 68 3.48 -8.49 1.04
C ASP A 68 3.99 -9.62 0.14
N THR A 69 5.22 -10.06 0.37
CA THR A 69 5.87 -11.10 -0.44
C THR A 69 5.76 -12.48 0.20
N GLN A 70 5.06 -12.62 1.34
CA GLN A 70 4.93 -13.90 2.00
C GLN A 70 3.80 -14.72 1.38
N ASP A 71 4.11 -15.96 0.97
CA ASP A 71 3.03 -16.92 0.80
C ASP A 71 2.48 -17.36 2.17
N PRO A 72 1.19 -17.77 2.27
CA PRO A 72 0.57 -18.14 3.54
C PRO A 72 1.27 -19.29 4.29
N GLU A 73 2.05 -20.10 3.58
CA GLU A 73 2.79 -21.24 4.12
C GLU A 73 4.25 -20.89 4.46
N ARG A 74 4.67 -19.64 4.23
CA ARG A 74 6.04 -19.11 4.32
C ARG A 74 7.08 -19.94 3.56
N LYS A 75 6.67 -20.63 2.49
CA LYS A 75 7.56 -21.44 1.64
C LYS A 75 8.33 -20.55 0.66
N ARG A 76 7.78 -19.38 0.33
CA ARG A 76 8.37 -18.38 -0.56
C ARG A 76 8.18 -16.98 0.03
N GLN A 77 9.19 -16.15 -0.21
CA GLN A 77 9.27 -14.75 0.21
C GLN A 77 9.39 -13.84 -1.03
N CYS A 78 8.71 -14.20 -2.13
CA CYS A 78 8.72 -13.44 -3.38
C CYS A 78 7.36 -13.51 -4.09
N LEU A 79 6.98 -12.41 -4.74
CA LEU A 79 5.96 -12.38 -5.78
C LEU A 79 6.59 -12.86 -7.10
N VAL A 80 5.98 -13.87 -7.72
CA VAL A 80 6.47 -14.55 -8.93
C VAL A 80 5.40 -14.57 -10.03
N ALA A 81 5.70 -15.11 -11.20
CA ALA A 81 4.82 -15.18 -12.38
C ALA A 81 3.35 -15.57 -12.09
N GLY A 82 3.10 -16.49 -11.16
CA GLY A 82 1.74 -16.94 -10.82
C GLY A 82 0.94 -15.95 -9.97
N ASP A 83 1.61 -14.98 -9.36
CA ASP A 83 1.00 -13.98 -8.47
C ASP A 83 0.52 -12.74 -9.26
N GLY A 84 0.90 -12.64 -10.54
CA GLY A 84 0.41 -11.64 -11.50
C GLY A 84 1.42 -10.54 -11.81
N SER A 85 0.98 -9.28 -11.72
CA SER A 85 1.76 -8.10 -12.12
C SER A 85 1.43 -6.89 -11.24
N PHE A 86 2.15 -5.79 -11.42
CA PHE A 86 1.72 -4.50 -10.89
C PHE A 86 1.87 -3.37 -11.91
N GLU A 87 1.06 -2.33 -11.71
CA GLU A 87 1.13 -1.08 -12.43
C GLU A 87 1.24 0.09 -11.46
N VAL A 88 1.94 1.14 -11.88
CA VAL A 88 1.93 2.45 -11.21
C VAL A 88 1.20 3.42 -12.10
N ARG A 89 0.08 3.96 -11.62
CA ARG A 89 -0.75 4.91 -12.35
C ARG A 89 -0.71 6.29 -11.71
N ASP A 90 -0.80 7.33 -12.52
CA ASP A 90 -1.04 8.69 -12.02
C ASP A 90 -2.54 8.94 -11.76
N SER A 91 -2.87 10.10 -11.20
CA SER A 91 -4.24 10.49 -10.85
C SER A 91 -5.21 10.59 -12.04
N THR A 92 -4.70 10.55 -13.28
CA THR A 92 -5.52 10.50 -14.50
C THR A 92 -5.80 9.07 -14.97
N GLY A 93 -5.22 8.08 -14.29
CA GLY A 93 -5.28 6.67 -14.67
C GLY A 93 -4.23 6.26 -15.70
N LYS A 94 -3.29 7.15 -16.05
CA LYS A 94 -2.22 6.81 -17.00
C LYS A 94 -1.18 5.92 -16.32
N VAL A 95 -0.87 4.80 -16.96
CA VAL A 95 0.20 3.88 -16.55
C VAL A 95 1.57 4.54 -16.80
N LEU A 96 2.35 4.65 -15.73
CA LEU A 96 3.75 5.11 -15.75
C LEU A 96 4.73 3.95 -15.75
N VAL A 97 4.38 2.88 -15.03
CA VAL A 97 5.15 1.63 -14.93
C VAL A 97 4.17 0.48 -15.03
N GLU A 98 4.57 -0.55 -15.74
CA GLU A 98 3.95 -1.88 -15.76
C GLU A 98 5.08 -2.89 -15.53
N HIS A 99 4.83 -3.88 -14.68
CA HIS A 99 5.81 -4.91 -14.35
C HIS A 99 5.15 -6.25 -14.11
N ASP A 100 5.51 -7.24 -14.92
CA ASP A 100 5.10 -8.63 -14.74
C ASP A 100 6.07 -9.35 -13.80
N PHE A 101 5.56 -10.04 -12.77
CA PHE A 101 6.41 -10.80 -11.84
C PHE A 101 7.10 -12.00 -12.52
N ALA A 102 6.68 -12.39 -13.73
CA ALA A 102 7.37 -13.34 -14.59
C ALA A 102 8.67 -12.79 -15.18
N ASP A 103 8.75 -11.48 -15.46
CA ASP A 103 9.95 -10.84 -15.99
C ASP A 103 11.03 -10.77 -14.93
N ARG A 104 10.63 -10.36 -13.72
CA ARG A 104 11.47 -10.38 -12.53
C ARG A 104 10.60 -10.44 -11.28
N GLN A 105 10.85 -11.46 -10.48
CA GLN A 105 10.23 -11.61 -9.16
C GLN A 105 10.59 -10.43 -8.24
N VAL A 106 9.64 -10.07 -7.35
CA VAL A 106 9.84 -9.06 -6.29
C VAL A 106 9.94 -9.80 -4.97
N CYS A 107 11.12 -9.78 -4.37
CA CYS A 107 11.42 -10.57 -3.18
C CYS A 107 11.53 -9.70 -1.93
N GLU A 108 11.32 -10.33 -0.77
CA GLU A 108 11.55 -9.76 0.55
C GLU A 108 12.91 -9.02 0.61
N HIS A 109 12.89 -7.88 1.30
CA HIS A 109 14.01 -6.94 1.45
C HIS A 109 14.46 -6.24 0.15
N GLU A 110 13.85 -6.51 -1.00
CA GLU A 110 14.12 -5.70 -2.19
C GLU A 110 13.50 -4.31 -2.06
N THR A 111 14.21 -3.31 -2.57
CA THR A 111 13.68 -1.97 -2.79
C THR A 111 13.66 -1.67 -4.29
N LEU A 112 12.54 -1.19 -4.79
CA LEU A 112 12.31 -0.80 -6.17
C LEU A 112 12.05 0.70 -6.20
N ASP A 113 12.81 1.45 -6.99
CA ASP A 113 12.56 2.87 -7.20
C ASP A 113 11.76 3.06 -8.50
N VAL A 114 10.65 3.80 -8.44
CA VAL A 114 9.98 4.36 -9.63
C VAL A 114 10.61 5.70 -9.95
N THR A 115 11.34 5.80 -11.06
CA THR A 115 12.08 7.01 -11.45
C THR A 115 11.22 8.00 -12.24
N ALA A 116 11.66 9.25 -12.35
CA ALA A 116 10.93 10.30 -13.06
C ALA A 116 10.64 9.99 -14.54
N ASP A 117 11.46 9.16 -15.19
CA ASP A 117 11.27 8.66 -16.55
C ASP A 117 10.40 7.39 -16.64
N GLY A 118 9.76 6.98 -15.54
CA GLY A 118 8.85 5.83 -15.51
C GLY A 118 9.58 4.50 -15.60
N LYS A 119 10.79 4.39 -15.05
CA LYS A 119 11.53 3.13 -14.97
C LYS A 119 11.51 2.57 -13.56
N LEU A 120 11.68 1.25 -13.48
CA LEU A 120 11.96 0.55 -12.24
C LEU A 120 13.45 0.33 -12.09
N VAL A 121 13.99 0.69 -10.92
CA VAL A 121 15.37 0.41 -10.54
C VAL A 121 15.37 -0.44 -9.28
N TRP A 122 15.86 -1.68 -9.39
CA TRP A 122 16.06 -2.54 -8.23
C TRP A 122 17.32 -2.11 -7.47
N ARG A 123 17.16 -2.02 -6.15
CA ARG A 123 18.21 -1.81 -5.17
C ARG A 123 18.27 -3.06 -4.31
N SER A 124 19.46 -3.65 -4.22
CA SER A 124 19.73 -4.62 -3.16
C SER A 124 19.75 -3.86 -1.84
N GLY A 125 18.95 -4.31 -0.88
CA GLY A 125 19.03 -3.90 0.52
C GLY A 125 20.32 -4.37 1.18
#